data_AF-A0A0E0JTS4-F1
#
_entry.id   AF-A0A0E0JTS4-F1
#
_cell.length_a   1.000
_cell.length_b   1.000
_cell.length_c   1.000
_cell.angle_alpha   90.00
_cell.angle_beta   90.00
_cell.angle_gamma   90.00
#
_symmetry.space_group_name_H-M   'P 1'
#
loop_
_entity.id
_entity.type
_entity.pdbx_description
1 polymer ?
#
loop_
_entity_poly.entity_id
_entity_poly.type
_entity_poly.pdbx_seq_one_letter_code
_entity_poly.pdbx_strand_id
1 'polypeptide(L)'
;MDESTETLSCHSGSPSSSHDGTCTLTMEGEPKPSSGDLAKISRDHKQEQEPAENLEDLLGMDEDTISNQVCYYFQQLCYVQDLDDDDDDHDHDHDWPECDGTQQRTELHEQLAFYRIIGYELSNGRKLDELDIAKLKEKYPPSILYEKGYFQYYEDSLEWYFDPELFERAALDNYQRLVLCDNGLYRDWDQFHSNYNTYESDRAYIKYCEDLANETKWFEDHLVLVAVEDKVAMGQNHIWSMQFDCYNYKDFDGVYFEVWKRVAKQKMEFTDALSELYLEDMFPLRNDDIKDELGGIQVRFRSMKENYDLYVACIDEKVPENEARQLIKDAVIKMIPKPQTYLDYARNKIRIAEDIGLITKKY
;
A
#
# COMPACT_ATOMS: atom_id res chain seq x y z
N MET A 1 51.91 -10.77 47.36
CA MET A 1 52.90 -11.42 48.24
C MET A 1 52.11 -12.19 49.28
N ASP A 2 52.53 -13.44 49.46
CA ASP A 2 52.09 -14.51 50.37
C ASP A 2 50.73 -15.16 50.08
N GLU A 3 50.72 -16.34 49.46
CA GLU A 3 51.00 -17.71 50.00
C GLU A 3 49.88 -18.18 50.94
N SER A 4 48.97 -19.05 50.46
CA SER A 4 49.10 -20.52 50.39
C SER A 4 48.93 -21.20 51.74
N THR A 5 47.92 -22.04 51.89
CA THR A 5 48.06 -23.42 52.39
C THR A 5 46.81 -24.25 52.11
N GLU A 6 47.05 -25.30 51.34
CA GLU A 6 46.17 -26.44 51.08
C GLU A 6 45.98 -27.30 52.36
N THR A 7 45.00 -28.20 52.35
CA THR A 7 45.23 -29.68 52.40
C THR A 7 43.88 -30.41 52.30
N LEU A 8 43.69 -31.22 51.24
CA LEU A 8 43.69 -32.71 51.20
C LEU A 8 42.45 -33.34 51.87
N SER A 9 41.71 -34.28 51.30
CA SER A 9 42.03 -35.55 50.61
C SER A 9 40.67 -36.23 50.31
N CYS A 10 40.43 -37.24 49.46
CA CYS A 10 41.26 -38.26 48.82
C CYS A 10 40.39 -39.04 47.79
N HIS A 11 41.00 -39.41 46.66
CA HIS A 11 41.01 -40.73 45.99
C HIS A 11 39.70 -41.53 45.71
N SER A 12 39.55 -42.26 44.61
CA SER A 12 40.53 -42.99 43.78
C SER A 12 39.86 -43.54 42.51
N GLY A 13 40.64 -43.73 41.43
CA GLY A 13 40.29 -44.72 40.40
C GLY A 13 40.73 -44.45 38.95
N SER A 14 42.03 -44.39 38.70
CA SER A 14 42.66 -44.58 37.36
C SER A 14 42.62 -46.09 36.96
N PRO A 15 43.10 -46.59 35.78
CA PRO A 15 44.03 -45.93 34.83
C PRO A 15 43.94 -46.27 33.31
N SER A 16 44.72 -45.49 32.53
CA SER A 16 45.64 -45.87 31.40
C SER A 16 45.11 -46.57 30.14
N SER A 17 45.67 -46.44 28.93
CA SER A 17 46.66 -45.54 28.29
C SER A 17 46.83 -45.97 26.82
N SER A 18 47.02 -44.99 25.93
CA SER A 18 47.97 -44.94 24.78
C SER A 18 48.06 -46.02 23.67
N HIS A 19 48.18 -45.47 22.45
CA HIS A 19 49.05 -45.79 21.29
C HIS A 19 48.49 -46.53 20.05
N ASP A 20 48.42 -45.75 18.97
CA ASP A 20 48.91 -45.94 17.58
C ASP A 20 49.29 -47.33 17.05
N GLY A 21 48.87 -47.61 15.80
CA GLY A 21 49.45 -48.69 14.99
C GLY A 21 48.69 -49.11 13.72
N THR A 22 48.81 -48.30 12.67
CA THR A 22 48.56 -48.42 11.22
C THR A 22 48.55 -49.80 10.48
N CYS A 23 47.69 -49.85 9.42
CA CYS A 23 47.67 -50.66 8.16
C CYS A 23 47.20 -52.14 8.17
N THR A 24 46.42 -52.70 7.21
CA THR A 24 45.70 -52.30 5.97
C THR A 24 44.92 -53.53 5.48
N LEU A 25 43.72 -53.37 4.88
CA LEU A 25 43.34 -53.86 3.53
C LEU A 25 41.84 -53.63 3.22
N THR A 26 41.59 -52.71 2.28
CA THR A 26 40.60 -52.69 1.17
C THR A 26 39.23 -53.36 1.33
N MET A 27 38.14 -52.61 1.09
CA MET A 27 37.17 -52.80 -0.01
C MET A 27 36.15 -51.64 -0.09
N GLU A 28 36.17 -50.96 -1.25
CA GLU A 28 35.09 -50.30 -2.02
C GLU A 28 33.98 -49.43 -1.37
N GLY A 29 34.01 -48.13 -1.73
CA GLY A 29 32.98 -47.45 -2.55
C GLY A 29 31.57 -47.22 -1.98
N GLU A 30 31.25 -45.97 -1.67
CA GLU A 30 29.89 -45.47 -1.36
C GLU A 30 28.83 -45.81 -2.42
N PRO A 31 27.55 -45.89 -2.01
CA PRO A 31 26.58 -44.99 -2.65
C PRO A 31 25.60 -44.32 -1.68
N LYS A 32 25.27 -43.05 -1.99
CA LYS A 32 24.13 -42.27 -1.48
C LYS A 32 22.80 -43.02 -1.69
N PRO A 33 21.87 -43.04 -0.73
CA PRO A 33 20.57 -43.65 -0.94
C PRO A 33 19.61 -42.71 -1.68
N SER A 34 19.04 -43.22 -2.76
CA SER A 34 17.84 -42.74 -3.43
C SER A 34 16.62 -43.58 -3.04
N SER A 35 15.44 -42.95 -3.05
CA SER A 35 14.16 -43.44 -3.59
C SER A 35 13.43 -44.66 -2.96
N GLY A 36 12.12 -44.43 -2.74
CA GLY A 36 11.04 -45.43 -2.57
C GLY A 36 10.65 -45.63 -1.10
N ASP A 37 9.38 -45.66 -0.67
CA ASP A 37 8.08 -45.66 -1.32
C ASP A 37 7.06 -45.34 -0.21
N LEU A 38 6.07 -44.48 -0.47
CA LEU A 38 4.71 -44.68 0.04
C LEU A 38 3.73 -44.09 -0.96
N ALA A 39 3.33 -44.96 -1.88
CA ALA A 39 2.31 -44.72 -2.87
C ALA A 39 0.90 -44.73 -2.24
N LYS A 40 0.03 -43.90 -2.83
CA LYS A 40 -1.43 -44.01 -2.94
C LYS A 40 -2.27 -43.73 -1.70
N ILE A 41 -2.84 -42.53 -1.65
CA ILE A 41 -4.30 -42.38 -1.79
C ILE A 41 -4.56 -41.28 -2.84
N SER A 42 -5.05 -41.71 -4.01
CA SER A 42 -5.62 -40.83 -5.03
C SER A 42 -7.00 -40.35 -4.56
N ARG A 43 -7.26 -39.04 -4.67
CA ARG A 43 -8.59 -38.56 -5.04
C ARG A 43 -8.42 -37.58 -6.19
N ASP A 44 -8.76 -38.08 -7.36
CA ASP A 44 -8.96 -37.36 -8.60
C ASP A 44 -9.92 -36.18 -8.41
N HIS A 45 -9.39 -34.96 -8.44
CA HIS A 45 -10.06 -33.82 -9.05
C HIS A 45 -9.15 -33.29 -10.15
N LYS A 46 -9.16 -34.06 -11.25
CA LYS A 46 -8.68 -33.63 -12.55
C LYS A 46 -9.76 -32.69 -13.12
N GLN A 47 -9.65 -31.40 -12.82
CA GLN A 47 -10.20 -30.38 -13.70
C GLN A 47 -9.00 -29.85 -14.49
N GLU A 48 -9.01 -30.15 -15.78
CA GLU A 48 -7.95 -29.83 -16.73
C GLU A 48 -7.66 -28.32 -16.67
N GLN A 49 -6.48 -27.98 -16.15
CA GLN A 49 -5.86 -26.68 -16.33
C GLN A 49 -5.02 -26.76 -17.60
N GLU A 50 -5.46 -26.09 -18.66
CA GLU A 50 -4.52 -25.53 -19.62
C GLU A 50 -4.12 -24.13 -19.11
N PRO A 51 -2.81 -23.84 -18.95
CA PRO A 51 -2.37 -22.48 -18.71
C PRO A 51 -2.70 -21.67 -19.96
N ALA A 52 -3.26 -20.46 -19.78
CA ALA A 52 -3.71 -19.58 -20.85
C ALA A 52 -2.74 -19.55 -22.03
N GLU A 53 -3.12 -20.22 -23.13
CA GLU A 53 -2.50 -20.04 -24.42
C GLU A 53 -2.92 -18.67 -24.99
N ASN A 54 -1.92 -17.88 -25.37
CA ASN A 54 -1.93 -16.67 -26.21
C ASN A 54 -2.96 -15.55 -25.96
N LEU A 55 -2.41 -14.38 -25.61
CA LEU A 55 -3.00 -13.04 -25.59
C LEU A 55 -3.81 -12.66 -26.86
N GLU A 56 -3.54 -13.32 -27.99
CA GLU A 56 -4.20 -13.08 -29.28
C GLU A 56 -5.63 -13.64 -29.33
N ASP A 57 -5.98 -14.60 -28.46
CA ASP A 57 -7.33 -15.18 -28.39
C ASP A 57 -8.32 -14.27 -27.63
N LEU A 58 -7.82 -13.37 -26.77
CA LEU A 58 -8.65 -12.43 -25.99
C LEU A 58 -9.26 -11.30 -26.86
N LEU A 59 -8.63 -10.96 -27.99
CA LEU A 59 -9.06 -9.88 -28.88
C LEU A 59 -10.30 -10.24 -29.73
N GLY A 60 -10.71 -11.51 -29.75
CA GLY A 60 -11.87 -12.00 -30.50
C GLY A 60 -13.11 -12.32 -29.65
N MET A 61 -13.04 -12.11 -28.34
CA MET A 61 -14.08 -12.48 -27.38
C MET A 61 -15.03 -11.31 -27.09
N ASP A 62 -16.28 -11.63 -26.73
CA ASP A 62 -17.23 -10.61 -26.29
C ASP A 62 -16.86 -10.06 -24.90
N GLU A 63 -17.37 -8.86 -24.63
CA GLU A 63 -17.13 -8.06 -23.43
C GLU A 63 -17.35 -8.85 -22.12
N ASP A 64 -18.42 -9.64 -22.05
CA ASP A 64 -18.76 -10.43 -20.86
C ASP A 64 -17.77 -11.59 -20.65
N THR A 65 -17.31 -12.22 -21.73
CA THR A 65 -16.32 -13.30 -21.68
C THR A 65 -14.95 -12.78 -21.22
N ILE A 66 -14.50 -11.66 -21.77
CA ILE A 66 -13.25 -10.98 -21.35
C ILE A 66 -13.35 -10.61 -19.86
N SER A 67 -14.49 -10.05 -19.44
CA SER A 67 -14.75 -9.66 -18.06
C SER A 67 -14.66 -10.84 -17.08
N ASN A 68 -15.31 -11.96 -17.40
CA ASN A 68 -15.24 -13.17 -16.57
C ASN A 68 -13.83 -13.76 -16.50
N GLN A 69 -13.07 -13.73 -17.59
CA GLN A 69 -11.72 -14.28 -17.64
C GLN A 69 -10.71 -13.40 -16.89
N VAL A 70 -10.85 -12.07 -16.98
CA VAL A 70 -10.09 -11.10 -16.19
C VAL A 70 -10.42 -11.25 -14.69
N CYS A 71 -11.69 -11.32 -14.32
CA CYS A 71 -12.13 -11.58 -12.94
C CYS A 71 -11.53 -12.88 -12.39
N TYR A 72 -11.58 -13.96 -13.17
CA TYR A 72 -11.01 -15.25 -12.77
C TYR A 72 -9.49 -15.19 -12.60
N TYR A 73 -8.78 -14.52 -13.52
CA TYR A 73 -7.34 -14.32 -13.42
C TYR A 73 -6.97 -13.49 -12.18
N PHE A 74 -7.72 -12.42 -11.89
CA PHE A 74 -7.54 -11.63 -10.67
C PHE A 74 -7.80 -12.43 -9.40
N GLN A 75 -8.87 -13.22 -9.36
CA GLN A 75 -9.14 -14.13 -8.24
C GLN A 75 -7.95 -15.06 -8.02
N GLN A 76 -7.38 -15.64 -9.07
CA GLN A 76 -6.17 -16.45 -8.95
C GLN A 76 -4.97 -15.66 -8.42
N LEU A 77 -4.70 -14.47 -8.94
CA LEU A 77 -3.58 -13.63 -8.48
C LEU A 77 -3.70 -13.24 -7.00
N CYS A 78 -4.92 -13.06 -6.51
CA CYS A 78 -5.16 -12.67 -5.12
C CYS A 78 -5.22 -13.87 -4.17
N TYR A 79 -5.73 -15.03 -4.62
CA TYR A 79 -5.77 -16.28 -3.83
C TYR A 79 -4.40 -16.96 -3.65
N VAL A 80 -3.36 -16.56 -4.39
CA VAL A 80 -2.02 -17.18 -4.28
C VAL A 80 -1.30 -16.83 -2.95
N GLN A 81 -1.90 -16.02 -2.07
CA GLN A 81 -1.34 -15.68 -0.75
C GLN A 81 -2.30 -15.92 0.43
N ASP A 82 -3.23 -16.88 0.35
CA ASP A 82 -4.03 -17.29 1.51
C ASP A 82 -3.15 -17.97 2.57
N LEU A 83 -2.83 -17.22 3.62
CA LEU A 83 -2.77 -17.77 4.97
C LEU A 83 -4.18 -17.66 5.54
N ASP A 84 -4.93 -18.77 5.50
CA ASP A 84 -6.08 -19.09 6.35
C ASP A 84 -6.90 -17.88 6.89
N ASP A 85 -7.70 -17.25 6.04
CA ASP A 85 -8.79 -16.37 6.48
C ASP A 85 -10.00 -17.27 6.86
N ASP A 86 -10.04 -17.68 8.13
CA ASP A 86 -11.31 -18.04 8.76
C ASP A 86 -12.10 -16.73 8.91
N ASP A 87 -13.16 -16.59 8.09
CA ASP A 87 -14.26 -15.65 8.29
C ASP A 87 -14.93 -15.93 9.64
N ASP A 88 -14.36 -15.40 10.72
CA ASP A 88 -15.09 -15.16 11.96
C ASP A 88 -15.19 -13.64 12.14
N ASP A 89 -16.43 -13.14 12.12
CA ASP A 89 -16.86 -11.86 12.68
C ASP A 89 -16.56 -11.84 14.18
N HIS A 90 -15.29 -11.92 14.55
CA HIS A 90 -14.85 -11.69 15.90
C HIS A 90 -14.80 -10.18 16.09
N ASP A 91 -15.85 -9.67 16.75
CA ASP A 91 -15.71 -8.66 17.79
C ASP A 91 -14.54 -9.09 18.71
N HIS A 92 -13.32 -8.82 18.26
CA HIS A 92 -12.12 -8.99 19.06
C HIS A 92 -12.04 -7.78 20.00
N ASP A 93 -12.91 -7.80 21.01
CA ASP A 93 -12.51 -7.50 22.38
C ASP A 93 -11.42 -8.53 22.75
N HIS A 94 -10.27 -8.46 22.08
CA HIS A 94 -9.08 -9.14 22.52
C HIS A 94 -8.75 -8.50 23.85
N ASP A 95 -8.84 -9.32 24.90
CA ASP A 95 -8.39 -9.06 26.25
C ASP A 95 -6.86 -8.82 26.20
N TRP A 96 -6.46 -7.68 25.63
CA TRP A 96 -5.08 -7.28 25.46
C TRP A 96 -4.55 -6.98 26.86
N PRO A 97 -3.37 -7.51 27.23
CA PRO A 97 -2.77 -7.19 28.52
C PRO A 97 -2.63 -5.67 28.64
N GLU A 98 -3.38 -5.08 29.58
CA GLU A 98 -3.26 -3.68 29.95
C GLU A 98 -1.84 -3.43 30.48
N CYS A 99 -1.25 -2.26 30.17
CA CYS A 99 0.01 -1.84 30.80
C CYS A 99 -0.15 -1.79 32.33
N ASP A 100 0.47 -2.75 33.03
CA ASP A 100 0.29 -2.95 34.48
C ASP A 100 1.05 -1.96 35.39
N GLY A 101 1.73 -0.95 34.82
CA GLY A 101 2.55 -0.02 35.59
C GLY A 101 2.58 1.42 35.07
N THR A 102 2.50 2.38 35.99
CA THR A 102 2.77 3.81 35.73
C THR A 102 4.18 4.04 35.16
N GLN A 103 5.12 3.15 35.47
CA GLN A 103 6.50 3.22 35.01
C GLN A 103 6.63 2.85 33.52
N GLN A 104 5.99 1.79 33.04
CA GLN A 104 6.01 1.40 31.62
C GLN A 104 5.43 2.50 30.72
N ARG A 105 4.33 3.14 31.16
CA ARG A 105 3.74 4.30 30.46
C ARG A 105 4.67 5.50 30.40
N THR A 106 5.42 5.76 31.47
CA THR A 106 6.39 6.85 31.53
C THR A 106 7.53 6.59 30.54
N GLU A 107 8.09 5.38 30.55
CA GLU A 107 9.15 4.97 29.61
C GLU A 107 8.69 5.05 28.15
N LEU A 108 7.45 4.64 27.85
CA LEU A 108 6.84 4.79 26.54
C LEU A 108 6.76 6.26 26.12
N HIS A 109 6.20 7.13 26.96
CA HIS A 109 6.09 8.56 26.64
C HIS A 109 7.46 9.23 26.44
N GLU A 110 8.47 8.85 27.21
CA GLU A 110 9.85 9.32 27.04
C GLU A 110 10.41 8.92 25.67
N GLN A 111 10.18 7.68 25.23
CA GLN A 111 10.58 7.23 23.90
C GLN A 111 9.86 8.00 22.79
N LEU A 112 8.53 8.11 22.87
CA LEU A 112 7.71 8.78 21.86
C LEU A 112 8.00 10.28 21.75
N ALA A 113 8.41 10.92 22.85
CA ALA A 113 8.79 12.34 22.86
C ALA A 113 9.91 12.65 21.86
N PHE A 114 10.88 11.74 21.70
CA PHE A 114 11.97 11.96 20.74
C PHE A 114 11.50 11.93 19.30
N TYR A 115 10.59 11.02 18.95
CA TYR A 115 9.99 10.98 17.61
C TYR A 115 9.21 12.26 17.30
N ARG A 116 8.46 12.80 18.28
CA ARG A 116 7.76 14.10 18.15
C ARG A 116 8.73 15.25 17.92
N ILE A 117 9.80 15.33 18.70
CA ILE A 117 10.82 16.38 18.54
C ILE A 117 11.47 16.29 17.14
N ILE A 118 11.86 15.09 16.72
CA ILE A 118 12.48 14.87 15.40
C ILE A 118 11.49 15.28 14.29
N GLY A 119 10.26 14.78 14.34
CA GLY A 119 9.20 15.14 13.39
C GLY A 119 8.99 16.65 13.27
N TYR A 120 8.91 17.34 14.41
CA TYR A 120 8.74 18.79 14.44
C TYR A 120 9.93 19.54 13.83
N GLU A 121 11.16 19.15 14.14
CA GLU A 121 12.36 19.76 13.56
C GLU A 121 12.42 19.54 12.03
N LEU A 122 12.07 18.34 11.56
CA LEU A 122 11.98 18.03 10.13
C LEU A 122 10.89 18.86 9.43
N SER A 123 9.72 19.02 10.05
CA SER A 123 8.62 19.84 9.52
C SER A 123 9.01 21.32 9.36
N ASN A 124 9.92 21.81 10.20
CA ASN A 124 10.49 23.15 10.12
C ASN A 124 11.65 23.26 9.10
N GLY A 125 11.88 22.22 8.30
CA GLY A 125 12.88 22.21 7.23
C GLY A 125 14.31 21.93 7.69
N ARG A 126 14.51 21.55 8.97
CA ARG A 126 15.83 21.14 9.45
C ARG A 126 16.17 19.76 8.93
N LYS A 127 17.42 19.53 8.58
CA LYS A 127 17.96 18.19 8.29
C LYS A 127 18.67 17.68 9.54
N LEU A 128 18.29 16.51 10.01
CA LEU A 128 18.89 15.86 11.17
C LEU A 128 19.67 14.64 10.71
N ASP A 129 20.90 14.51 11.21
CA ASP A 129 21.69 13.28 11.11
C ASP A 129 21.71 12.54 12.46
N GLU A 130 22.35 11.37 12.49
CA GLU A 130 22.46 10.55 13.71
C GLU A 130 23.11 11.31 14.88
N LEU A 131 24.08 12.20 14.58
CA LEU A 131 24.78 12.98 15.58
C LEU A 131 23.87 14.06 16.17
N ASP A 132 23.02 14.67 15.36
CA ASP A 132 22.01 15.61 15.81
C ASP A 132 20.93 14.93 16.67
N ILE A 133 20.50 13.72 16.32
CA ILE A 133 19.59 12.92 17.15
C ILE A 133 20.23 12.60 18.50
N ALA A 134 21.53 12.23 18.53
CA ALA A 134 22.25 11.98 19.78
C ALA A 134 22.33 13.24 20.67
N LYS A 135 22.60 14.41 20.08
CA LYS A 135 22.60 15.70 20.80
C LYS A 135 21.21 16.06 21.34
N LEU A 136 20.13 15.73 20.62
CA LEU A 136 18.76 15.95 21.11
C LEU A 136 18.49 15.13 22.37
N LYS A 137 18.97 13.87 22.41
CA LYS A 137 18.86 13.00 23.59
C LYS A 137 19.62 13.54 24.81
N GLU A 138 20.78 14.15 24.60
CA GLU A 138 21.53 14.82 25.67
C GLU A 138 20.83 16.10 26.15
N LYS A 139 20.25 16.87 25.22
CA LYS A 139 19.57 18.14 25.51
C LYS A 139 18.28 17.95 26.32
N TYR A 140 17.59 16.84 26.14
CA TYR A 140 16.28 16.57 26.74
C TYR A 140 16.30 15.32 27.63
N PRO A 141 16.87 15.41 28.85
CA PRO A 141 16.75 14.35 29.85
C PRO A 141 15.28 14.15 30.30
N PRO A 142 14.94 12.99 30.90
CA PRO A 142 13.59 12.63 31.33
C PRO A 142 12.83 13.72 32.10
N SER A 143 13.50 14.45 33.00
CA SER A 143 12.88 15.53 33.77
C SER A 143 12.38 16.68 32.90
N ILE A 144 13.11 17.03 31.83
CA ILE A 144 12.72 18.08 30.88
C ILE A 144 11.62 17.57 29.96
N LEU A 145 11.67 16.31 29.53
CA LEU A 145 10.60 15.69 28.74
C LEU A 145 9.27 15.77 29.50
N TYR A 146 9.27 15.41 30.79
CA TYR A 146 8.09 15.50 31.65
C TYR A 146 7.58 16.94 31.81
N GLU A 147 8.46 17.91 32.10
CA GLU A 147 8.08 19.34 32.22
C GLU A 147 7.45 19.89 30.94
N LYS A 148 7.90 19.40 29.77
CA LYS A 148 7.38 19.77 28.45
C LYS A 148 6.19 18.94 27.99
N GLY A 149 5.61 18.11 28.86
CA GLY A 149 4.47 17.25 28.53
C GLY A 149 4.78 16.28 27.39
N TYR A 150 6.02 15.77 27.33
CA TYR A 150 6.52 14.86 26.30
C TYR A 150 6.35 15.38 24.86
N PHE A 151 6.25 16.72 24.71
CA PHE A 151 6.07 17.40 23.42
C PHE A 151 4.84 16.93 22.63
N GLN A 152 3.78 16.45 23.31
CA GLN A 152 2.54 16.02 22.64
C GLN A 152 1.96 17.10 21.72
N TYR A 153 2.02 18.37 22.15
CA TYR A 153 1.55 19.52 21.38
C TYR A 153 2.27 19.75 20.04
N TYR A 154 3.37 19.04 19.74
CA TYR A 154 3.96 19.08 18.40
C TYR A 154 3.11 18.33 17.38
N GLU A 155 2.37 17.30 17.79
CA GLU A 155 1.51 16.50 16.90
C GLU A 155 0.43 17.36 16.22
N ASP A 156 -0.03 18.45 16.85
CA ASP A 156 -0.96 19.45 16.27
C ASP A 156 -0.45 20.09 14.96
N SER A 157 0.86 20.04 14.72
CA SER A 157 1.52 20.61 13.54
C SER A 157 2.03 19.57 12.55
N LEU A 158 1.85 18.28 12.86
CA LEU A 158 2.34 17.16 12.07
C LEU A 158 1.19 16.49 11.32
N GLU A 159 1.52 15.78 10.25
CA GLU A 159 0.56 14.96 9.48
C GLU A 159 0.27 13.59 10.14
N TRP A 160 0.78 13.38 11.36
CA TRP A 160 0.72 12.13 12.10
C TRP A 160 0.77 12.39 13.61
N TYR A 161 0.29 11.42 14.37
CA TYR A 161 0.31 11.43 15.83
C TYR A 161 0.50 10.00 16.37
N PHE A 162 0.82 9.89 17.66
CA PHE A 162 0.74 8.61 18.36
C PHE A 162 -0.60 8.50 19.09
N ASP A 163 -1.42 7.53 18.70
CA ASP A 163 -2.77 7.39 19.22
C ASP A 163 -2.77 7.01 20.71
N PRO A 164 -3.31 7.87 21.60
CA PRO A 164 -3.37 7.61 23.03
C PRO A 164 -4.14 6.34 23.40
N GLU A 165 -5.17 5.95 22.62
CA GLU A 165 -5.98 4.75 22.90
C GLU A 165 -5.14 3.46 22.74
N LEU A 166 -4.08 3.52 21.93
CA LEU A 166 -3.18 2.40 21.68
C LEU A 166 -2.06 2.28 22.71
N PHE A 167 -1.99 3.19 23.68
CA PHE A 167 -0.99 3.13 24.75
C PHE A 167 -1.35 2.12 25.84
N GLU A 168 -2.64 1.78 25.94
CA GLU A 168 -3.13 0.78 26.89
C GLU A 168 -2.82 -0.65 26.42
N ARG A 169 -2.59 -0.83 25.12
CA ARG A 169 -2.33 -2.12 24.48
C ARG A 169 -0.83 -2.42 24.49
N ALA A 170 -0.34 -3.16 25.48
CA ALA A 170 1.09 -3.44 25.64
C ALA A 170 1.69 -4.26 24.49
N ALA A 171 0.87 -5.06 23.79
CA ALA A 171 1.31 -5.90 22.68
C ALA A 171 1.66 -5.13 21.40
N LEU A 172 1.17 -3.90 21.25
CA LEU A 172 1.48 -3.09 20.08
C LEU A 172 2.93 -2.58 20.14
N ASP A 173 3.56 -2.40 19.00
CA ASP A 173 4.82 -1.67 18.87
C ASP A 173 4.60 -0.17 18.59
N ASN A 174 5.68 0.61 18.54
CA ASN A 174 5.58 2.05 18.30
C ASN A 174 5.15 2.39 16.85
N TYR A 175 5.38 1.51 15.87
CA TYR A 175 4.88 1.69 14.50
C TYR A 175 3.37 1.50 14.42
N GLN A 176 2.83 0.51 15.13
CA GLN A 176 1.39 0.29 15.23
C GLN A 176 0.68 1.46 15.93
N ARG A 177 1.34 2.11 16.91
CA ARG A 177 0.84 3.31 17.58
C ARG A 177 0.90 4.58 16.74
N LEU A 178 1.71 4.60 15.68
CA LEU A 178 1.80 5.73 14.75
C LEU A 178 0.59 5.73 13.81
N VAL A 179 -0.16 6.84 13.80
CA VAL A 179 -1.36 7.01 12.97
C VAL A 179 -1.23 8.29 12.16
N LEU A 180 -1.71 8.26 10.90
CA LEU A 180 -1.76 9.45 10.06
C LEU A 180 -3.05 10.23 10.34
N CYS A 181 -2.96 11.56 10.40
CA CYS A 181 -4.12 12.40 10.61
C CYS A 181 -5.14 12.25 9.47
N ASP A 182 -6.42 12.28 9.79
CA ASP A 182 -7.46 12.41 8.77
C ASP A 182 -7.38 13.82 8.13
N ASN A 183 -6.98 13.85 6.87
CA ASN A 183 -6.92 15.05 6.05
C ASN A 183 -8.11 15.16 5.08
N GLY A 184 -9.09 14.25 5.17
CA GLY A 184 -10.24 14.16 4.28
C GLY A 184 -9.91 13.68 2.86
N LEU A 185 -8.68 13.23 2.60
CA LEU A 185 -8.24 12.75 1.29
C LEU A 185 -8.30 11.23 1.18
N TYR A 186 -8.24 10.51 2.31
CA TYR A 186 -8.30 9.05 2.33
C TYR A 186 -9.71 8.55 2.04
N ARG A 187 -9.81 7.49 1.23
CA ARG A 187 -11.10 6.88 0.86
C ARG A 187 -11.83 6.30 2.06
N ASP A 188 -11.10 5.60 2.93
CA ASP A 188 -11.63 4.93 4.12
C ASP A 188 -10.62 5.05 5.26
N TRP A 189 -10.45 6.28 5.74
CA TRP A 189 -9.50 6.56 6.83
C TRP A 189 -9.83 5.73 8.07
N ASP A 190 -11.13 5.62 8.40
CA ASP A 190 -11.65 4.85 9.54
C ASP A 190 -11.16 3.39 9.52
N GLN A 191 -11.27 2.73 8.37
CA GLN A 191 -10.75 1.37 8.21
C GLN A 191 -9.21 1.34 8.26
N PHE A 192 -8.53 2.28 7.59
CA PHE A 192 -7.08 2.26 7.48
C PHE A 192 -6.37 2.45 8.83
N HIS A 193 -6.91 3.30 9.71
CA HIS A 193 -6.33 3.52 11.04
C HIS A 193 -6.63 2.35 12.00
N SER A 194 -7.73 1.61 11.78
CA SER A 194 -8.20 0.54 12.67
C SER A 194 -7.51 -0.81 12.45
N ASN A 195 -6.73 -0.97 11.37
CA ASN A 195 -6.11 -2.26 11.04
C ASN A 195 -4.89 -2.61 11.91
N TYR A 196 -4.32 -1.64 12.64
CA TYR A 196 -3.14 -1.81 13.52
C TYR A 196 -1.99 -2.60 12.87
N ASN A 197 -1.80 -2.46 11.55
CA ASN A 197 -0.83 -3.26 10.82
C ASN A 197 0.61 -3.03 11.31
N THR A 198 1.36 -4.13 11.34
CA THR A 198 2.79 -4.11 11.64
C THR A 198 3.57 -3.49 10.48
N TYR A 199 4.80 -3.08 10.74
CA TYR A 199 5.69 -2.59 9.70
C TYR A 199 5.89 -3.63 8.58
N GLU A 200 6.06 -4.90 8.95
CA GLU A 200 6.24 -6.00 8.03
C GLU A 200 5.00 -6.22 7.17
N SER A 201 3.80 -6.14 7.75
CA SER A 201 2.53 -6.25 7.04
C SER A 201 2.35 -5.12 6.01
N ASP A 202 2.55 -3.86 6.41
CA ASP A 202 2.43 -2.71 5.49
C ASP A 202 3.44 -2.80 4.35
N ARG A 203 4.67 -3.21 4.65
CA ARG A 203 5.72 -3.40 3.64
C ARG A 203 5.37 -4.54 2.67
N ALA A 204 4.86 -5.66 3.18
CA ALA A 204 4.42 -6.79 2.36
C ALA A 204 3.25 -6.39 1.45
N TYR A 205 2.28 -5.64 1.97
CA TYR A 205 1.16 -5.11 1.21
C TYR A 205 1.59 -4.18 0.08
N ILE A 206 2.49 -3.22 0.36
CA ILE A 206 3.02 -2.32 -0.68
C ILE A 206 3.67 -3.13 -1.81
N LYS A 207 4.50 -4.12 -1.44
CA LYS A 207 5.15 -4.98 -2.43
C LYS A 207 4.14 -5.78 -3.24
N TYR A 208 3.14 -6.36 -2.58
CA TYR A 208 2.04 -7.07 -3.24
C TYR A 208 1.33 -6.18 -4.26
N CYS A 209 0.99 -4.93 -3.90
CA CYS A 209 0.36 -4.00 -4.84
C CYS A 209 1.28 -3.62 -6.01
N GLU A 210 2.59 -3.47 -5.77
CA GLU A 210 3.57 -3.20 -6.84
C GLU A 210 3.74 -4.36 -7.80
N ASP A 211 3.81 -5.58 -7.27
CA ASP A 211 3.87 -6.82 -8.06
C ASP A 211 2.58 -6.99 -8.86
N LEU A 212 1.41 -6.80 -8.21
CA LEU A 212 0.10 -6.82 -8.87
C LEU A 212 0.01 -5.77 -9.97
N ALA A 213 0.42 -4.52 -9.72
CA ALA A 213 0.43 -3.48 -10.75
C ALA A 213 1.29 -3.85 -11.96
N ASN A 214 2.45 -4.46 -11.73
CA ASN A 214 3.33 -4.92 -12.82
C ASN A 214 2.70 -6.08 -13.62
N GLU A 215 2.09 -7.05 -12.94
CA GLU A 215 1.44 -8.20 -13.55
C GLU A 215 0.14 -7.84 -14.28
N THR A 216 -0.54 -6.78 -13.84
CA THR A 216 -1.82 -6.32 -14.39
C THR A 216 -1.70 -5.22 -15.45
N LYS A 217 -0.48 -4.71 -15.65
CA LYS A 217 -0.17 -3.64 -16.60
C LYS A 217 -0.67 -3.91 -18.03
N TRP A 218 -0.70 -5.17 -18.46
CA TRP A 218 -1.03 -5.54 -19.85
C TRP A 218 -2.53 -5.46 -20.17
N PHE A 219 -3.41 -5.31 -19.18
CA PHE A 219 -4.86 -5.18 -19.40
C PHE A 219 -5.48 -3.92 -18.77
N GLU A 220 -4.67 -2.94 -18.36
CA GLU A 220 -5.16 -1.58 -18.02
C GLU A 220 -6.02 -1.00 -19.15
N ASP A 221 -5.75 -1.40 -20.39
CA ASP A 221 -6.54 -1.01 -21.56
C ASP A 221 -7.89 -1.73 -21.67
N HIS A 222 -8.01 -2.95 -21.13
CA HIS A 222 -9.16 -3.86 -21.28
C HIS A 222 -10.12 -3.87 -20.06
N LEU A 223 -9.68 -3.35 -18.91
CA LEU A 223 -10.49 -3.22 -17.68
C LEU A 223 -11.70 -2.28 -17.79
N VAL A 224 -11.83 -1.57 -18.91
CA VAL A 224 -13.01 -0.77 -19.29
C VAL A 224 -14.33 -1.53 -19.09
N LEU A 225 -14.29 -2.86 -19.18
CA LEU A 225 -15.46 -3.74 -19.29
C LEU A 225 -15.76 -4.52 -18.01
N VAL A 226 -14.92 -4.42 -16.97
CA VAL A 226 -14.97 -5.33 -15.82
C VAL A 226 -15.44 -4.59 -14.57
N ALA A 227 -16.73 -4.71 -14.30
CA ALA A 227 -17.24 -4.59 -12.94
C ALA A 227 -16.76 -5.82 -12.16
N VAL A 228 -15.53 -5.76 -11.62
CA VAL A 228 -15.05 -6.80 -10.71
C VAL A 228 -15.94 -6.73 -9.47
N GLU A 229 -16.82 -7.73 -9.31
CA GLU A 229 -17.65 -7.85 -8.10
C GLU A 229 -16.74 -7.99 -6.86
N ASP A 230 -17.12 -7.29 -5.79
CA ASP A 230 -16.43 -6.95 -4.53
C ASP A 230 -15.68 -8.05 -3.72
N LYS A 231 -15.37 -9.22 -4.26
CA LYS A 231 -15.03 -10.41 -3.45
C LYS A 231 -13.56 -10.63 -3.07
N VAL A 232 -12.68 -9.63 -3.18
CA VAL A 232 -11.25 -9.81 -2.83
C VAL A 232 -10.68 -8.64 -2.04
N ALA A 233 -10.62 -8.78 -0.71
CA ALA A 233 -10.23 -7.70 0.21
C ALA A 233 -8.81 -7.12 -0.03
N MET A 234 -7.80 -7.96 -0.32
CA MET A 234 -6.42 -7.48 -0.51
C MET A 234 -6.14 -6.82 -1.87
N GLY A 235 -6.95 -7.08 -2.90
CA GLY A 235 -6.83 -6.48 -4.25
C GLY A 235 -7.78 -5.30 -4.52
N GLN A 236 -8.79 -5.10 -3.66
CA GLN A 236 -9.84 -4.09 -3.83
C GLN A 236 -9.29 -2.68 -4.04
N ASN A 237 -8.29 -2.24 -3.27
CA ASN A 237 -7.76 -0.87 -3.41
C ASN A 237 -7.07 -0.64 -4.76
N HIS A 238 -6.32 -1.63 -5.27
CA HIS A 238 -5.66 -1.53 -6.57
C HIS A 238 -6.69 -1.57 -7.71
N ILE A 239 -7.62 -2.52 -7.67
CA ILE A 239 -8.68 -2.66 -8.67
C ILE A 239 -9.57 -1.42 -8.70
N TRP A 240 -10.02 -0.96 -7.52
CA TRP A 240 -10.81 0.25 -7.41
C TRP A 240 -10.05 1.47 -7.94
N SER A 241 -8.76 1.57 -7.63
CA SER A 241 -7.89 2.63 -8.13
C SER A 241 -7.84 2.64 -9.66
N MET A 242 -7.66 1.49 -10.31
CA MET A 242 -7.67 1.38 -11.77
C MET A 242 -9.04 1.70 -12.38
N GLN A 243 -10.12 1.18 -11.79
CA GLN A 243 -11.49 1.45 -12.22
C GLN A 243 -11.83 2.94 -12.09
N PHE A 244 -11.37 3.59 -11.02
CA PHE A 244 -11.55 5.03 -10.82
C PHE A 244 -10.90 5.83 -11.95
N ASP A 245 -9.66 5.50 -12.32
CA ASP A 245 -8.97 6.18 -13.42
C ASP A 245 -9.66 5.93 -14.76
N CYS A 246 -10.11 4.70 -14.99
CA CYS A 246 -10.87 4.33 -16.18
C CYS A 246 -12.22 5.07 -16.24
N TYR A 247 -12.94 5.21 -15.12
CA TYR A 247 -14.26 5.82 -15.11
C TYR A 247 -14.21 7.35 -15.13
N ASN A 248 -13.18 7.96 -14.54
CA ASN A 248 -13.13 9.41 -14.33
C ASN A 248 -12.10 10.15 -15.19
N TYR A 249 -11.05 9.48 -15.67
CA TYR A 249 -9.93 10.17 -16.34
C TYR A 249 -9.72 9.75 -17.79
N LYS A 250 -9.78 8.44 -18.09
CA LYS A 250 -9.49 7.91 -19.43
C LYS A 250 -10.32 8.65 -20.49
N ASP A 251 -9.73 9.06 -21.60
CA ASP A 251 -10.35 9.79 -22.72
C ASP A 251 -11.03 11.14 -22.43
N PHE A 252 -11.32 11.50 -21.17
CA PHE A 252 -11.98 12.77 -20.83
C PHE A 252 -11.09 13.97 -21.18
N ASP A 253 -9.77 13.85 -21.01
CA ASP A 253 -8.84 14.90 -21.44
C ASP A 253 -8.91 15.14 -22.95
N GLY A 254 -9.08 14.07 -23.74
CA GLY A 254 -9.34 14.12 -25.17
C GLY A 254 -10.69 14.77 -25.52
N VAL A 255 -11.77 14.35 -24.86
CA VAL A 255 -13.11 14.92 -25.05
C VAL A 255 -13.09 16.42 -24.79
N TYR A 256 -12.61 16.85 -23.61
CA TYR A 256 -12.56 18.26 -23.26
C TYR A 256 -11.62 19.06 -24.17
N PHE A 257 -10.53 18.46 -24.65
CA PHE A 257 -9.64 19.10 -25.62
C PHE A 257 -10.33 19.35 -26.97
N GLU A 258 -11.05 18.36 -27.50
CA GLU A 258 -11.77 18.51 -28.77
C GLU A 258 -12.97 19.46 -28.66
N VAL A 259 -13.66 19.47 -27.51
CA VAL A 259 -14.68 20.47 -27.21
C VAL A 259 -14.06 21.86 -27.11
N TRP A 260 -12.98 22.04 -26.36
CA TRP A 260 -12.27 23.33 -26.26
C TRP A 260 -11.84 23.84 -27.63
N LYS A 261 -11.31 22.99 -28.50
CA LYS A 261 -10.91 23.37 -29.85
C LYS A 261 -12.08 23.92 -30.66
N ARG A 262 -13.25 23.26 -30.61
CA ARG A 262 -14.47 23.70 -31.31
C ARG A 262 -15.07 24.97 -30.68
N VAL A 263 -15.18 25.02 -29.37
CA VAL A 263 -15.79 26.15 -28.66
C VAL A 263 -14.88 27.38 -28.68
N ALA A 264 -13.63 27.25 -28.24
CA ALA A 264 -12.71 28.38 -28.11
C ALA A 264 -12.21 28.88 -29.47
N LYS A 265 -11.75 27.98 -30.36
CA LYS A 265 -11.13 28.40 -31.64
C LYS A 265 -12.12 28.52 -32.80
N GLN A 266 -13.13 27.65 -32.86
CA GLN A 266 -14.11 27.66 -33.95
C GLN A 266 -15.41 28.39 -33.60
N LYS A 267 -15.54 28.86 -32.34
CA LYS A 267 -16.70 29.62 -31.85
C LYS A 267 -18.02 28.87 -31.94
N MET A 268 -17.95 27.56 -31.72
CA MET A 268 -19.12 26.68 -31.65
C MET A 268 -19.76 26.73 -30.25
N GLU A 269 -21.07 26.49 -30.15
CA GLU A 269 -21.73 26.25 -28.87
C GLU A 269 -21.30 24.90 -28.28
N PHE A 270 -21.25 24.80 -26.95
CA PHE A 270 -20.77 23.59 -26.26
C PHE A 270 -21.56 22.33 -26.66
N THR A 271 -22.89 22.43 -26.72
CA THR A 271 -23.77 21.30 -27.05
C THR A 271 -23.61 20.84 -28.49
N ASP A 272 -23.35 21.78 -29.41
CA ASP A 272 -23.11 21.47 -30.82
C ASP A 272 -21.77 20.75 -30.97
N ALA A 273 -20.72 21.25 -30.29
CA ALA A 273 -19.41 20.59 -30.26
C ALA A 273 -19.50 19.17 -29.72
N LEU A 274 -20.20 18.98 -28.60
CA LEU A 274 -20.36 17.67 -27.99
C LEU A 274 -21.18 16.71 -28.88
N SER A 275 -22.18 17.25 -29.61
CA SER A 275 -22.97 16.47 -30.57
C SER A 275 -22.13 16.02 -31.77
N GLU A 276 -21.23 16.85 -32.28
CA GLU A 276 -20.29 16.45 -33.33
C GLU A 276 -19.39 15.31 -32.87
N LEU A 277 -18.80 15.42 -31.67
CA LEU A 277 -17.96 14.37 -31.10
C LEU A 277 -18.69 13.02 -31.00
N TYR A 278 -19.96 13.06 -30.60
CA TYR A 278 -20.81 11.86 -30.51
C TYR A 278 -21.11 11.26 -31.89
N LEU A 279 -21.47 12.09 -32.87
CA LEU A 279 -21.79 11.64 -34.22
C LEU A 279 -20.57 11.12 -34.99
N GLU A 280 -19.40 11.68 -34.72
CA GLU A 280 -18.12 11.25 -35.29
C GLU A 280 -17.52 10.03 -34.56
N ASP A 281 -18.16 9.56 -33.48
CA ASP A 281 -17.69 8.45 -32.64
C ASP A 281 -16.22 8.61 -32.21
N MET A 282 -15.83 9.85 -31.87
CA MET A 282 -14.42 10.17 -31.59
C MET A 282 -13.92 9.54 -30.29
N PHE A 283 -14.82 9.29 -29.35
CA PHE A 283 -14.51 8.75 -28.02
C PHE A 283 -15.53 7.67 -27.64
N PRO A 284 -15.44 6.45 -28.23
CA PRO A 284 -16.44 5.40 -28.02
C PRO A 284 -16.69 5.08 -26.54
N LEU A 285 -15.63 5.08 -25.73
CA LEU A 285 -15.68 4.86 -24.28
C LEU A 285 -16.52 5.91 -23.52
N ARG A 286 -16.66 7.11 -24.09
CA ARG A 286 -17.36 8.26 -23.47
C ARG A 286 -18.70 8.53 -24.12
N ASN A 287 -19.14 7.71 -25.07
CA ASN A 287 -20.40 7.95 -25.77
C ASN A 287 -21.60 7.94 -24.85
N ASP A 288 -21.64 7.04 -23.86
CA ASP A 288 -22.74 7.02 -22.88
C ASP A 288 -22.72 8.29 -22.02
N ASP A 289 -21.55 8.70 -21.50
CA ASP A 289 -21.39 9.97 -20.77
C ASP A 289 -21.86 11.18 -21.61
N ILE A 290 -21.45 11.24 -22.88
CA ILE A 290 -21.81 12.31 -23.81
C ILE A 290 -23.33 12.30 -24.08
N LYS A 291 -23.90 11.13 -24.33
CA LYS A 291 -25.33 10.96 -24.60
C LYS A 291 -26.17 11.37 -23.41
N ASP A 292 -25.75 11.02 -22.19
CA ASP A 292 -26.42 11.41 -20.96
C ASP A 292 -26.39 12.94 -20.76
N GLU A 293 -25.25 13.59 -21.01
CA GLU A 293 -25.15 15.06 -20.97
C GLU A 293 -26.08 15.72 -22.00
N LEU A 294 -26.08 15.24 -23.24
CA LEU A 294 -26.97 15.74 -24.30
C LEU A 294 -28.46 15.49 -23.99
N GLY A 295 -28.75 14.41 -23.27
CA GLY A 295 -30.09 14.07 -22.77
C GLY A 295 -30.51 14.87 -21.53
N GLY A 296 -29.62 15.68 -20.94
CA GLY A 296 -29.85 16.41 -19.69
C GLY A 296 -29.95 15.50 -18.46
N ILE A 297 -29.39 14.29 -18.53
CA ILE A 297 -29.34 13.34 -17.42
C ILE A 297 -28.08 13.62 -16.61
N GLN A 298 -28.25 14.04 -15.36
CA GLN A 298 -27.13 14.25 -14.46
C GLN A 298 -26.73 12.91 -13.80
N VAL A 299 -25.79 12.20 -14.41
CA VAL A 299 -25.24 10.93 -13.88
C VAL A 299 -24.05 11.16 -12.95
N ARG A 300 -23.30 12.26 -13.17
CA ARG A 300 -22.12 12.64 -12.38
C ARG A 300 -22.44 13.77 -11.40
N PHE A 301 -21.59 13.94 -10.39
CA PHE A 301 -21.74 15.01 -9.38
C PHE A 301 -21.87 16.41 -10.02
N ARG A 302 -21.13 16.67 -11.11
CA ARG A 302 -21.30 17.83 -12.00
C ARG A 302 -21.51 17.36 -13.43
N SER A 303 -22.28 18.13 -14.19
CA SER A 303 -22.43 17.91 -15.63
C SER A 303 -21.10 18.16 -16.36
N MET A 304 -20.94 17.59 -17.55
CA MET A 304 -19.76 17.85 -18.39
C MET A 304 -19.64 19.34 -18.73
N LYS A 305 -20.77 20.01 -18.98
CA LYS A 305 -20.81 21.46 -19.21
C LYS A 305 -20.32 22.24 -18.00
N GLU A 306 -20.78 21.91 -16.79
CA GLU A 306 -20.34 22.61 -15.58
C GLU A 306 -18.82 22.46 -15.36
N ASN A 307 -18.30 21.25 -15.58
CA ASN A 307 -16.87 20.98 -15.51
C ASN A 307 -16.08 21.77 -16.57
N TYR A 308 -16.58 21.80 -17.81
CA TYR A 308 -15.98 22.58 -18.88
C TYR A 308 -15.93 24.08 -18.53
N ASP A 309 -17.06 24.65 -18.11
CA ASP A 309 -17.17 26.08 -17.80
C ASP A 309 -16.27 26.49 -16.63
N LEU A 310 -16.10 25.61 -15.63
CA LEU A 310 -15.25 25.87 -14.46
C LEU A 310 -13.76 25.75 -14.75
N TYR A 311 -13.33 24.74 -15.51
CA TYR A 311 -11.92 24.37 -15.59
C TYR A 311 -11.28 24.55 -16.97
N VAL A 312 -12.07 24.53 -18.04
CA VAL A 312 -11.55 24.46 -19.42
C VAL A 312 -11.87 25.73 -20.22
N ALA A 313 -13.04 26.32 -20.03
CA ALA A 313 -13.49 27.50 -20.78
C ALA A 313 -12.59 28.74 -20.60
N CYS A 314 -11.81 28.80 -19.52
CA CYS A 314 -10.88 29.89 -19.24
C CYS A 314 -9.55 29.79 -20.03
N ILE A 315 -9.29 28.67 -20.71
CA ILE A 315 -8.08 28.47 -21.52
C ILE A 315 -8.23 29.29 -22.81
N ASP A 316 -7.34 30.29 -22.97
CA ASP A 316 -7.37 31.23 -24.10
C ASP A 316 -7.18 30.50 -25.44
N GLU A 317 -7.95 30.91 -26.45
CA GLU A 317 -7.93 30.35 -27.81
C GLU A 317 -6.55 30.41 -28.50
N LYS A 318 -5.68 31.33 -28.08
CA LYS A 318 -4.33 31.53 -28.62
C LYS A 318 -3.30 30.59 -28.01
N VAL A 319 -3.66 29.88 -26.94
CA VAL A 319 -2.78 28.87 -26.33
C VAL A 319 -2.47 27.78 -27.37
N PRO A 320 -1.19 27.43 -27.56
CA PRO A 320 -0.79 26.31 -28.41
C PRO A 320 -1.48 25.01 -27.98
N GLU A 321 -1.87 24.17 -28.94
CA GLU A 321 -2.67 22.97 -28.65
C GLU A 321 -1.97 21.97 -27.72
N ASN A 322 -0.65 21.87 -27.80
CA ASN A 322 0.14 21.03 -26.90
C ASN A 322 0.08 21.52 -25.44
N GLU A 323 0.10 22.84 -25.24
CA GLU A 323 0.00 23.45 -23.91
C GLU A 323 -1.44 23.34 -23.37
N ALA A 324 -2.43 23.63 -24.21
CA ALA A 324 -3.85 23.47 -23.86
C ALA A 324 -4.16 22.01 -23.47
N ARG A 325 -3.63 21.03 -24.21
CA ARG A 325 -3.80 19.61 -23.88
C ARG A 325 -3.26 19.27 -22.49
N GLN A 326 -2.09 19.80 -22.11
CA GLN A 326 -1.55 19.57 -20.77
C GLN A 326 -2.41 20.23 -19.68
N LEU A 327 -2.83 21.50 -19.91
CA LEU A 327 -3.71 22.20 -18.97
C LEU A 327 -5.05 21.48 -18.78
N ILE A 328 -5.60 20.91 -19.84
CA ILE A 328 -6.86 20.14 -19.80
C ILE A 328 -6.66 18.81 -19.08
N LYS A 329 -5.54 18.12 -19.29
CA LYS A 329 -5.22 16.91 -18.54
C LYS A 329 -5.16 17.18 -17.03
N ASP A 330 -4.51 18.28 -16.64
CA ASP A 330 -4.45 18.71 -15.24
C ASP A 330 -5.83 19.15 -14.71
N ALA A 331 -6.67 19.74 -15.57
CA ALA A 331 -8.04 20.12 -15.23
C ALA A 331 -8.92 18.91 -14.95
N VAL A 332 -8.83 17.84 -15.75
CA VAL A 332 -9.61 16.60 -15.55
C VAL A 332 -9.31 15.97 -14.18
N ILE A 333 -8.04 15.95 -13.77
CA ILE A 333 -7.65 15.47 -12.43
C ILE A 333 -8.25 16.35 -11.33
N LYS A 334 -8.33 17.67 -11.53
CA LYS A 334 -8.92 18.61 -10.55
C LYS A 334 -10.45 18.53 -10.47
N MET A 335 -11.13 18.14 -11.56
CA MET A 335 -12.58 17.99 -11.59
C MET A 335 -13.02 16.92 -10.58
N ILE A 336 -12.29 15.80 -10.55
CA ILE A 336 -12.56 14.67 -9.67
C ILE A 336 -11.22 14.17 -9.11
N PRO A 337 -10.71 14.76 -8.02
CA PRO A 337 -9.48 14.30 -7.39
C PRO A 337 -9.65 12.86 -6.90
N LYS A 338 -8.66 12.00 -7.17
CA LYS A 338 -8.65 10.62 -6.71
C LYS A 338 -8.41 10.56 -5.20
N PRO A 339 -9.32 9.95 -4.42
CA PRO A 339 -9.07 9.66 -3.02
C PRO A 339 -7.81 8.79 -2.83
N GLN A 340 -7.09 9.04 -1.74
CA GLN A 340 -5.95 8.23 -1.33
C GLN A 340 -6.43 6.86 -0.83
N THR A 341 -5.77 5.82 -1.31
CA THR A 341 -6.06 4.42 -0.97
C THR A 341 -5.25 3.98 0.25
N TYR A 342 -5.46 2.73 0.68
CA TYR A 342 -4.63 2.15 1.73
C TYR A 342 -3.15 2.05 1.32
N LEU A 343 -2.87 1.83 0.03
CA LEU A 343 -1.50 1.82 -0.50
C LEU A 343 -0.79 3.15 -0.25
N ASP A 344 -1.51 4.26 -0.44
CA ASP A 344 -0.99 5.61 -0.16
C ASP A 344 -0.79 5.83 1.34
N TYR A 345 -1.73 5.35 2.17
CA TYR A 345 -1.62 5.38 3.63
C TYR A 345 -0.37 4.62 4.11
N ALA A 346 -0.21 3.36 3.71
CA ALA A 346 0.93 2.52 4.09
C ALA A 346 2.27 3.13 3.64
N ARG A 347 2.36 3.62 2.39
CA ARG A 347 3.57 4.30 1.88
C ARG A 347 3.92 5.54 2.70
N ASN A 348 2.94 6.38 3.00
CA ASN A 348 3.15 7.59 3.80
C ASN A 348 3.57 7.25 5.23
N LYS A 349 2.91 6.26 5.85
CA LYS A 349 3.21 5.81 7.21
C LYS A 349 4.63 5.26 7.32
N ILE A 350 5.05 4.39 6.39
CA ILE A 350 6.43 3.89 6.33
C ILE A 350 7.41 5.05 6.14
N ARG A 351 7.18 5.95 5.17
CA ARG A 351 8.07 7.10 4.94
C ARG A 351 8.27 7.94 6.20
N ILE A 352 7.18 8.27 6.89
CA ILE A 352 7.22 9.04 8.13
C ILE A 352 8.02 8.29 9.20
N ALA A 353 7.72 7.00 9.39
CA ALA A 353 8.40 6.17 10.37
C ALA A 353 9.92 6.08 10.07
N GLU A 354 10.32 6.01 8.80
CA GLU A 354 11.73 6.05 8.41
C GLU A 354 12.38 7.41 8.67
N ASP A 355 11.69 8.50 8.36
CA ASP A 355 12.23 9.86 8.49
C ASP A 355 12.43 10.26 9.96
N ILE A 356 11.54 9.83 10.86
CA ILE A 356 11.68 10.08 12.30
C ILE A 356 12.59 9.07 13.01
N GLY A 357 13.12 8.08 12.28
CA GLY A 357 13.99 7.04 12.84
C GLY A 357 13.27 6.03 13.74
N LEU A 358 11.96 5.87 13.54
CA LEU A 358 11.16 4.83 14.21
C LEU A 358 11.50 3.44 13.67
N ILE A 359 11.77 3.36 12.36
CA ILE A 359 12.25 2.16 11.67
C ILE A 359 13.58 2.46 10.97
N THR A 360 14.45 1.47 10.88
CA THR A 360 15.75 1.63 10.20
C THR A 360 15.55 1.59 8.69
N LYS A 361 16.02 2.62 7.96
CA LYS A 361 16.10 2.60 6.49
C LYS A 361 16.95 1.41 6.05
N LYS A 362 16.34 0.43 5.38
CA LYS A 362 17.09 -0.63 4.69
C LYS A 362 17.45 -0.09 3.30
N TYR A 363 18.73 0.20 3.11
CA TYR A 363 19.31 0.60 1.82
C TYR A 363 19.32 -0.54 0.81
#